data_AF-A0AAU5TLM9-F1
#
_entry.id   AF-A0AAU5TLM9-F1
#
_cell.length_a   1.000
_cell.length_b   1.000
_cell.length_c   1.000
_cell.angle_alpha   90.00
_cell.angle_beta   90.00
_cell.angle_gamma   90.00
#
_symmetry.space_group_name_H-M   'P 1'
#
loop_
_entity.id
_entity.type
_entity.pdbx_description
1 polymer ?
#
loop_
_entity_poly.entity_id
_entity_poly.type
_entity_poly.pdbx_seq_one_letter_code
_entity_poly.pdbx_strand_id
1 'polypeptide(L)'
;MASHSVRPVTGAPAATVFPDVARMTVRRQTGVAPVGDAERQVTGVIAPSDLLAKVIGVVSRCGLLQALVRDDAAIRLGGEVGGAAAGVHVQGADQAPRRRRPR
;
A
#
# COMPACT_ATOMS: atom_id res chain seq x y z
N MET A 1 -2.16 -22.19 27.62
CA MET A 1 -3.27 -21.43 27.01
C MET A 1 -2.68 -20.22 26.30
N ALA A 2 -2.84 -20.07 24.98
CA ALA A 2 -2.26 -18.97 24.23
C ALA A 2 -3.06 -17.68 24.48
N SER A 3 -2.43 -16.70 25.13
CA SER A 3 -3.03 -15.40 25.37
C SER A 3 -3.08 -14.60 24.06
N HIS A 4 -4.27 -14.45 23.47
CA HIS A 4 -4.48 -13.56 22.32
C HIS A 4 -4.66 -12.14 22.82
N SER A 5 -3.65 -11.29 22.64
CA SER A 5 -3.77 -9.86 22.90
C SER A 5 -4.57 -9.21 21.77
N VAL A 6 -5.82 -8.82 22.07
CA VAL A 6 -6.64 -8.03 21.15
C VAL A 6 -6.23 -6.57 21.31
N ARG A 7 -5.50 -6.03 20.32
CA ARG A 7 -5.23 -4.59 20.26
C ARG A 7 -6.35 -3.89 19.49
N PRO A 8 -7.04 -2.91 20.10
CA PRO A 8 -8.06 -2.14 19.39
C PRO A 8 -7.41 -1.33 18.28
N VAL A 9 -7.93 -1.48 17.05
CA VAL A 9 -7.52 -0.70 15.88
C VAL A 9 -8.68 0.20 15.49
N THR A 10 -8.38 1.45 15.14
CA THR A 10 -9.38 2.37 14.60
C THR A 10 -9.62 2.04 13.13
N GLY A 11 -10.86 1.65 12.80
CA GLY A 11 -11.30 1.44 11.42
C GLY A 11 -12.01 2.67 10.84
N ALA A 12 -12.13 2.68 9.52
CA ALA A 12 -12.93 3.66 8.79
C ALA A 12 -14.33 3.10 8.52
N PRO A 13 -15.42 3.86 8.75
CA PRO A 13 -16.73 3.49 8.24
C PRO A 13 -16.72 3.34 6.72
N ALA A 14 -17.50 2.41 6.16
CA ALA A 14 -17.63 2.20 4.72
C ALA A 14 -18.08 3.46 3.94
N ALA A 15 -18.78 4.38 4.60
CA ALA A 15 -19.21 5.66 4.02
C ALA A 15 -18.12 6.75 4.02
N THR A 16 -16.94 6.50 4.59
CA THR A 16 -15.87 7.51 4.70
C THR A 16 -15.32 7.84 3.32
N VAL A 17 -15.17 9.13 3.03
CA VAL A 17 -14.59 9.58 1.77
C VAL A 17 -13.10 9.28 1.70
N PHE A 18 -12.61 9.00 0.50
CA PHE A 18 -11.24 8.58 0.24
C PHE A 18 -10.15 9.48 0.90
N PRO A 19 -10.19 10.82 0.78
CA PRO A 19 -9.15 11.67 1.37
C PRO A 19 -9.10 11.58 2.90
N ASP A 20 -10.24 11.33 3.54
CA ASP A 20 -10.32 11.25 5.00
C ASP A 20 -9.78 9.90 5.50
N VAL A 21 -9.99 8.82 4.75
CA VAL A 21 -9.32 7.54 5.01
C VAL A 21 -7.81 7.71 4.92
N ALA A 22 -7.30 8.35 3.86
CA ALA A 22 -5.86 8.57 3.68
C ALA A 22 -5.25 9.44 4.78
N ARG A 23 -5.94 10.51 5.18
CA ARG A 23 -5.50 11.36 6.30
C ARG A 23 -5.50 10.59 7.61
N MET A 24 -6.51 9.75 7.85
CA MET A 24 -6.60 8.93 9.05
C MET A 24 -5.40 7.99 9.15
N THR A 25 -5.07 7.24 8.08
CA THR A 25 -3.94 6.28 8.09
C THR A 25 -2.60 6.96 8.34
N VAL A 26 -2.37 8.13 7.73
CA VAL A 26 -1.14 8.92 7.95
C VAL A 26 -1.07 9.42 9.39
N ARG A 27 -2.14 10.03 9.91
CA ARG A 27 -2.15 10.60 11.27
C ARG A 27 -1.97 9.54 12.35
N ARG A 28 -2.49 8.33 12.11
CA ARG A 28 -2.42 7.23 13.08
C ARG A 28 -1.22 6.30 12.86
N GLN A 29 -0.41 6.54 11.83
CA GLN A 29 0.73 5.69 11.47
C GLN A 29 0.33 4.21 11.33
N THR A 30 -0.88 3.95 10.82
CA THR A 30 -1.41 2.60 10.65
C THR A 30 -1.06 2.08 9.25
N GLY A 31 -0.45 0.89 9.18
CA GLY A 31 -0.12 0.24 7.92
C GLY A 31 -1.32 -0.27 7.12
N VAL A 32 -2.52 -0.28 7.71
CA VAL A 32 -3.78 -0.64 7.04
C VAL A 32 -4.95 0.04 7.77
N ALA A 33 -6.03 0.33 7.05
CA ALA A 33 -7.29 0.78 7.62
C ALA A 33 -8.36 -0.32 7.44
N PRO A 34 -8.85 -0.96 8.51
CA PRO A 34 -10.01 -1.84 8.40
C PRO A 34 -11.26 -1.01 8.10
N VAL A 35 -12.09 -1.51 7.19
CA VAL A 35 -13.36 -0.88 6.80
C VAL A 35 -14.48 -1.61 7.52
N GLY A 36 -15.24 -0.85 8.32
CA GLY A 36 -16.36 -1.36 9.10
C GLY A 36 -17.71 -0.92 8.55
N ASP A 37 -18.73 -1.74 8.76
CA ASP A 37 -20.12 -1.34 8.58
C ASP A 37 -20.72 -0.68 9.85
N ALA A 38 -22.03 -0.44 9.85
CA ALA A 38 -22.74 0.17 10.98
C ALA A 38 -22.73 -0.71 12.24
N GLU A 39 -22.61 -2.03 12.10
CA GLU A 39 -22.54 -3.01 13.19
C GLU A 39 -21.09 -3.21 13.69
N ARG A 40 -20.14 -2.41 13.17
CA ARG A 40 -18.70 -2.50 13.42
C ARG A 40 -18.09 -3.84 12.97
N GLN A 41 -18.75 -4.54 12.05
CA GLN A 41 -18.17 -5.71 11.42
C GLN A 41 -17.19 -5.26 10.34
N VAL A 42 -16.00 -5.86 10.34
CA VAL A 42 -14.98 -5.55 9.34
C VAL A 42 -15.37 -6.22 8.02
N THR A 43 -15.70 -5.41 7.03
CA THR A 43 -16.07 -5.86 5.68
C THR A 43 -14.89 -5.91 4.73
N GLY A 44 -13.79 -5.21 5.05
CA GLY A 44 -12.59 -5.21 4.23
C GLY A 44 -11.45 -4.43 4.87
N VAL A 45 -10.37 -4.26 4.10
CA VAL A 45 -9.17 -3.53 4.51
C VAL A 45 -8.69 -2.65 3.36
N ILE A 46 -8.15 -1.48 3.70
CA ILE A 46 -7.53 -0.54 2.77
C ILE A 46 -6.06 -0.44 3.13
N ALA A 47 -5.18 -0.87 2.22
CA ALA A 47 -3.74 -0.72 2.33
C ALA A 47 -3.27 0.62 1.73
N PRO A 48 -2.07 1.09 2.11
CA PRO A 48 -1.43 2.26 1.50
C PRO A 48 -1.30 2.14 -0.02
N SER A 49 -1.07 0.93 -0.55
CA SER A 49 -1.05 0.64 -1.99
C SER A 49 -2.37 0.99 -2.68
N ASP A 50 -3.50 0.75 -2.02
CA ASP A 50 -4.82 1.03 -2.58
C ASP A 50 -5.07 2.55 -2.63
N LEU A 51 -4.58 3.26 -1.60
CA LEU A 51 -4.62 4.71 -1.57
C LEU A 51 -3.80 5.32 -2.71
N LEU A 52 -2.59 4.81 -2.94
CA LEU A 52 -1.72 5.26 -4.03
C LEU A 52 -2.33 4.93 -5.40
N ALA A 53 -2.85 3.72 -5.59
CA ALA A 53 -3.48 3.30 -6.83
C ALA A 53 -4.67 4.20 -7.19
N LYS A 54 -5.48 4.60 -6.20
CA LYS A 54 -6.61 5.51 -6.40
C LYS A 54 -6.16 6.89 -6.86
N VAL A 55 -5.07 7.42 -6.28
CA VAL A 55 -4.54 8.73 -6.71
C VAL A 55 -4.10 8.67 -8.16
N ILE A 56 -3.33 7.66 -8.55
CA ILE A 56 -2.84 7.49 -9.93
C ILE A 56 -3.99 7.41 -10.94
N GLY A 57 -5.13 6.81 -10.56
CA GLY A 57 -6.33 6.78 -11.40
C GLY A 57 -7.11 8.11 -11.48
N VAL A 58 -6.91 9.04 -10.54
CA VAL A 58 -7.66 10.31 -10.45
C VAL A 58 -6.86 11.50 -10.97
N VAL A 59 -5.52 11.50 -10.86
CA VAL A 59 -4.69 12.58 -11.42
C VAL A 59 -4.44 12.39 -12.91
N SER A 60 -4.43 13.50 -13.65
CA SER A 60 -3.92 13.50 -15.02
C SER A 60 -2.44 13.09 -15.04
N ARG A 61 -2.02 12.38 -16.09
CA ARG A 61 -0.61 12.00 -16.29
C ARG A 61 0.33 13.19 -16.11
N CYS A 62 -0.03 14.35 -16.64
CA CYS A 62 0.78 15.57 -16.53
C CYS A 62 0.89 16.06 -15.07
N GLY A 63 -0.21 16.01 -14.30
CA GLY A 63 -0.19 16.40 -12.89
C GLY A 63 0.64 15.45 -12.02
N LEU A 64 0.57 14.14 -12.29
CA LEU A 64 1.39 13.14 -11.59
C LEU A 64 2.89 13.32 -11.88
N LEU A 65 3.26 13.53 -13.15
CA LEU A 65 4.66 13.76 -13.54
C LEU A 65 5.23 15.04 -12.89
N GLN A 66 4.45 16.11 -12.82
CA GLN A 66 4.89 17.35 -12.14
C GLN A 66 5.12 17.15 -10.64
N ALA A 67 4.28 16.36 -9.96
CA ALA A 67 4.45 16.07 -8.54
C ALA A 67 5.74 15.28 -8.28
N LEU A 68 5.96 14.20 -9.04
CA LEU A 68 7.13 13.32 -8.89
C LEU A 68 8.46 14.06 -9.17
N VAL A 69 8.51 14.87 -10.23
CA VAL A 69 9.70 15.67 -10.56
C VAL A 69 10.03 16.69 -9.46
N ARG A 70 9.02 17.19 -8.74
CA ARG A 70 9.24 18.16 -7.66
C ARG A 70 9.83 17.51 -6.40
N ASP A 71 9.45 16.28 -6.09
CA ASP A 71 10.01 15.53 -4.96
C ASP A 71 11.47 15.12 -5.19
N ASP A 72 11.88 14.79 -6.42
CA ASP A 72 13.28 14.49 -6.75
C ASP A 72 14.24 15.65 -6.42
N ALA A 73 13.79 16.90 -6.58
CA ALA A 73 14.58 18.07 -6.21
C ALA A 73 14.80 18.17 -4.69
N ALA A 74 13.86 17.68 -3.87
CA ALA A 74 13.98 17.62 -2.42
C ALA A 74 14.85 16.43 -1.96
N ILE A 75 14.83 15.30 -2.67
CA ILE A 75 15.67 14.12 -2.37
C ILE A 75 17.16 14.40 -2.59
N ARG A 76 17.52 15.26 -3.58
CA ARG A 76 18.92 15.61 -3.88
C ARG A 76 19.61 16.46 -2.81
N LEU A 77 18.89 17.00 -1.84
CA LEU A 77 19.45 17.84 -0.78
C LEU A 77 19.74 17.08 0.53
N GLY A 78 19.63 15.74 0.55
CA GLY A 78 19.91 14.96 1.77
C GLY A 78 20.08 13.44 1.58
N GLY A 79 20.82 13.00 0.57
CA GLY A 79 21.01 11.58 0.26
C GLY A 79 22.45 11.08 0.36
N GLU A 80 23.02 10.98 1.57
CA GLU A 80 24.06 9.98 1.85
C GLU A 80 23.35 8.62 1.92
N VAL A 81 23.07 8.00 0.77
CA VAL A 81 22.48 6.66 0.71
C VAL A 81 23.61 5.65 0.71
N GLY A 82 24.03 5.21 1.90
CA GLY A 82 24.94 4.08 2.08
C GLY A 82 24.28 2.79 1.61
N GLY A 83 24.43 2.48 0.32
CA GLY A 83 23.90 1.27 -0.29
C GLY A 83 24.72 0.03 0.06
N ALA A 84 24.28 -0.73 1.06
CA ALA A 84 24.51 -2.17 1.10
C ALA A 84 23.38 -2.84 0.32
N ALA A 85 23.63 -3.10 -0.97
CA ALA A 85 22.69 -3.77 -1.85
C ALA A 85 22.46 -5.22 -1.39
N ALA A 86 21.41 -5.46 -0.59
CA ALA A 86 20.81 -6.77 -0.45
C ALA A 86 19.91 -7.01 -1.68
N GLY A 87 20.41 -7.82 -2.62
CA GLY A 87 19.69 -8.17 -3.84
C GLY A 87 18.32 -8.77 -3.51
N VAL A 88 17.25 -8.11 -3.96
CA VAL A 88 15.90 -8.68 -3.95
C VAL A 88 15.81 -9.63 -5.15
N HIS A 89 15.97 -10.93 -4.89
CA HIS A 89 15.59 -11.95 -5.85
C HIS A 89 14.06 -12.01 -5.92
N VAL A 90 13.49 -11.45 -6.99
CA VAL A 90 12.10 -11.70 -7.37
C VAL A 90 12.07 -13.08 -8.01
N GLN A 91 11.62 -14.08 -7.26
CA GLN A 91 11.35 -15.41 -7.80
C GLN A 91 10.16 -15.29 -8.76
N GLY A 92 10.45 -15.06 -10.04
CA GLY A 92 9.48 -15.19 -11.10
C GLY A 92 8.92 -16.61 -11.07
N ALA A 93 7.62 -16.74 -10.83
CA ALA A 93 6.89 -17.97 -11.04
C ALA A 93 6.82 -18.23 -12.55
N ASP A 94 7.92 -18.71 -13.13
CA ASP A 94 7.94 -19.35 -14.45
C ASP A 94 7.37 -20.76 -14.29
N GLN A 95 6.04 -20.87 -14.24
CA GLN A 95 5.36 -22.13 -14.53
C GLN A 95 5.22 -22.26 -16.06
N ALA A 96 6.32 -22.59 -16.72
CA ALA A 96 6.27 -23.11 -18.08
C ALA A 96 5.72 -24.56 -18.09
N PRO A 97 4.94 -24.93 -19.11
CA PRO A 97 4.12 -26.13 -19.11
C PRO A 97 4.95 -27.39 -19.30
N ARG A 98 4.76 -28.39 -18.42
CA ARG A 98 5.32 -29.74 -18.61
C ARG A 98 4.67 -30.43 -19.82
N ARG A 99 5.26 -30.23 -21.00
CA ARG A 99 5.10 -31.15 -22.13
C ARG A 99 6.24 -32.17 -22.12
N ARG A 100 5.97 -33.37 -21.62
CA ARG A 100 6.66 -34.58 -22.11
C ARG A 100 5.61 -35.49 -22.73
N ARG A 101 5.69 -35.60 -24.06
CA ARG A 101 4.99 -36.58 -24.89
C ARG A 101 5.78 -37.91 -24.90
N PRO A 102 5.16 -39.01 -25.36
CA PRO A 102 5.43 -40.37 -24.91
C PRO A 102 6.52 -41.07 -25.73
N ARG A 103 7.06 -42.15 -25.16
CA ARG A 103 7.41 -43.40 -25.85
C ARG A 103 7.51 -44.51 -24.81
#